data_AF-A0A523T596-F1
#
_entry.id   AF-A0A523T596-F1
#
_cell.length_a   1.000
_cell.length_b   1.000
_cell.length_c   1.000
_cell.angle_alpha   90.00
_cell.angle_beta   90.00
_cell.angle_gamma   90.00
#
_symmetry.space_group_name_H-M   'P 1'
#
loop_
_entity.id
_entity.type
_entity.pdbx_description
1 polymer ?
#
loop_
_entity_poly.entity_id
_entity_poly.type
_entity_poly.pdbx_seq_one_letter_code
_entity_poly.pdbx_strand_id
1 'polypeptide(L)'
;MRKSASILIITTFVIGGALFLNEALSEETPERKTSCVQCHEKIMPGQVADWRSSRHFEEDITCSDCHGENHKSEKDVNLVTLPDEHVCAECHEEQFDQFVKGKHNFGWSSLNAMAVTYVEPDELMEGGGGCGGCHNMGIKTDAQKKELREKGHRYRNNSCDECHTRHSFSKKEALDPRACQQCHMGYDHPQWEMWSSSK
;
A
#
# COMPACT_ATOMS: atom_id res chain seq x y z
N MET A 1 2.37 29.72 87.71
CA MET A 1 3.51 28.90 88.18
C MET A 1 4.16 28.23 86.98
N ARG A 2 5.45 28.53 86.71
CA ARG A 2 6.44 27.81 85.85
C ARG A 2 6.05 27.51 84.38
N LYS A 3 6.86 27.70 83.34
CA LYS A 3 8.26 28.15 83.13
C LYS A 3 8.41 28.39 81.61
N SER A 4 9.32 29.30 81.26
CA SER A 4 9.81 29.66 79.91
C SER A 4 10.33 28.49 79.06
N ALA A 5 10.35 28.67 77.73
CA ALA A 5 11.60 28.69 76.94
C ALA A 5 11.31 29.03 75.46
N SER A 6 11.86 30.16 74.99
CA SER A 6 12.05 30.48 73.58
C SER A 6 13.30 29.78 73.06
N ILE A 7 13.25 29.15 71.90
CA ILE A 7 14.44 28.73 71.14
C ILE A 7 14.29 29.26 69.70
N LEU A 8 15.28 30.06 69.34
CA LEU A 8 15.56 30.66 68.04
C LEU A 8 16.33 29.63 67.20
N ILE A 9 15.89 29.32 65.98
CA ILE A 9 16.75 28.72 64.95
C ILE A 9 16.63 29.54 63.68
N ILE A 10 17.72 30.23 63.38
CA ILE A 10 18.02 30.90 62.12
C ILE A 10 18.53 29.83 61.16
N THR A 11 17.90 29.69 59.99
CA THR A 11 18.56 29.13 58.80
C THR A 11 18.15 29.93 57.58
N THR A 12 19.03 30.84 57.19
CA THR A 12 19.13 31.44 55.86
C THR A 12 19.35 30.35 54.80
N PHE A 13 18.50 30.29 53.78
CA PHE A 13 18.85 29.73 52.48
C PHE A 13 18.31 30.65 51.38
N VAL A 14 19.21 31.44 50.81
CA VAL A 14 19.10 32.02 49.47
C VAL A 14 19.50 30.93 48.47
N ILE A 15 19.17 31.12 47.18
CA ILE A 15 19.43 30.29 45.99
C ILE A 15 18.17 29.47 45.66
N GLY A 16 17.52 29.59 44.52
CA GLY A 16 17.87 30.18 43.23
C GLY A 16 16.84 29.64 42.24
N GLY A 17 16.48 30.43 41.24
CA GLY A 17 15.41 30.10 40.31
C GLY A 17 15.61 28.77 39.59
N ALA A 18 14.51 28.04 39.44
CA ALA A 18 14.34 27.09 38.35
C ALA A 18 13.11 27.55 37.56
N LEU A 19 13.39 28.33 36.51
CA LEU A 19 12.53 28.43 35.35
C LEU A 19 12.36 27.00 34.82
N PHE A 20 11.22 26.39 35.13
CA PHE A 20 10.78 25.21 34.42
C PHE A 20 10.36 25.67 33.02
N LEU A 21 11.35 25.76 32.12
CA LEU A 21 11.12 25.71 30.69
C LEU A 21 10.48 24.35 30.43
N ASN A 22 9.17 24.38 30.20
CA ASN A 22 8.46 23.29 29.55
C ASN A 22 8.99 23.26 28.10
N GLU A 23 10.14 22.64 27.91
CA GLU A 23 10.53 22.10 26.62
C GLU A 23 9.49 21.01 26.31
N ALA A 24 8.40 21.41 25.64
CA ALA A 24 7.57 20.49 24.90
C ALA A 24 8.47 19.94 23.78
N LEU A 25 9.23 18.91 24.12
CA LEU A 25 9.94 18.08 23.17
C LEU A 25 8.84 17.43 22.33
N SER A 26 8.58 18.01 21.16
CA SER A 26 7.87 17.29 20.12
C SER A 26 8.71 16.05 19.82
N GLU A 27 8.30 14.90 20.33
CA GLU A 27 8.72 13.63 19.73
C GLU A 27 8.14 13.63 18.30
N GLU A 28 8.91 14.17 17.37
CA GLU A 28 8.70 13.85 15.96
C GLU A 28 8.98 12.35 15.82
N THR A 29 7.96 11.59 15.43
CA THR A 29 8.04 10.15 15.22
C THR A 29 9.12 9.79 14.19
N PRO A 30 9.76 8.61 14.29
CA PRO A 30 10.92 8.20 13.46
C PRO A 30 10.59 7.99 11.96
N GLU A 31 9.36 8.26 11.55
CA GLU A 31 8.67 7.72 10.39
C GLU A 31 9.18 8.25 9.02
N ARG A 32 9.84 9.41 8.98
CA ARG A 32 10.09 10.14 7.71
C ARG A 32 11.48 9.97 7.09
N LYS A 33 12.26 8.98 7.53
CA LYS A 33 13.66 8.77 7.11
C LYS A 33 14.04 7.31 6.89
N THR A 34 13.13 6.44 6.44
CA THR A 34 13.59 5.16 5.86
C THR A 34 14.50 5.46 4.66
N SER A 35 15.55 4.64 4.46
CA SER A 35 16.43 4.78 3.29
C SER A 35 15.63 4.77 1.99
N CYS A 36 14.53 4.02 1.97
CA CYS A 36 13.55 3.94 0.90
C CYS A 36 12.98 5.32 0.57
N VAL A 37 12.34 6.01 1.52
CA VAL A 37 11.69 7.32 1.27
C VAL A 37 12.73 8.38 0.87
N GLN A 38 13.89 8.43 1.52
CA GLN A 38 14.92 9.44 1.21
C GLN A 38 15.44 9.36 -0.25
N CYS A 39 15.48 8.15 -0.82
CA CYS A 39 15.87 7.92 -2.20
C CYS A 39 14.67 8.07 -3.15
N HIS A 40 13.58 7.35 -2.88
CA HIS A 40 12.39 7.31 -3.73
C HIS A 40 11.66 8.65 -3.83
N GLU A 41 11.78 9.53 -2.85
CA GLU A 41 11.25 10.89 -2.95
C GLU A 41 11.93 11.70 -4.05
N LYS A 42 13.19 11.37 -4.40
CA LYS A 42 13.94 12.05 -5.45
C LYS A 42 13.69 11.43 -6.82
N ILE A 43 13.64 10.10 -6.90
CA ILE A 43 13.54 9.37 -8.18
C ILE A 43 12.10 9.08 -8.61
N MET A 44 11.19 8.92 -7.65
CA MET A 44 9.77 8.56 -7.85
C MET A 44 8.86 9.35 -6.89
N PRO A 45 8.88 10.69 -6.93
CA PRO A 45 8.17 11.54 -5.97
C PRO A 45 6.67 11.27 -5.89
N GLY A 46 6.03 10.89 -7.01
CA GLY A 46 4.61 10.56 -7.04
C GLY A 46 4.24 9.37 -6.17
N GLN A 47 5.04 8.29 -6.20
CA GLN A 47 4.77 7.10 -5.38
C GLN A 47 4.88 7.39 -3.88
N VAL A 48 5.87 8.19 -3.50
CA VAL A 48 6.04 8.62 -2.10
C VAL A 48 4.90 9.56 -1.68
N ALA A 49 4.46 10.46 -2.56
CA ALA A 49 3.33 11.34 -2.30
C ALA A 49 2.02 10.56 -2.12
N ASP A 50 1.76 9.57 -2.98
CA ASP A 50 0.60 8.69 -2.87
C ASP A 50 0.62 7.92 -1.54
N TRP A 51 1.76 7.31 -1.19
CA TRP A 51 1.92 6.62 0.09
C TRP A 51 1.69 7.55 1.28
N ARG A 52 2.28 8.76 1.30
CA ARG A 52 2.04 9.75 2.37
C ARG A 52 0.59 10.21 2.49
N SER A 53 -0.20 10.08 1.43
CA SER A 53 -1.63 10.39 1.44
C SER A 53 -2.51 9.20 1.87
N SER A 54 -1.92 8.02 2.02
CA SER A 54 -2.63 6.77 2.31
C SER A 54 -2.88 6.58 3.81
N ARG A 55 -3.86 5.72 4.13
CA ARG A 55 -4.02 5.22 5.50
C ARG A 55 -2.86 4.35 5.97
N HIS A 56 -2.14 3.71 5.05
CA HIS A 56 -0.95 2.95 5.41
C HIS A 56 0.13 3.84 6.02
N PHE A 57 0.28 5.08 5.53
CA PHE A 57 1.16 6.05 6.19
C PHE A 57 0.62 6.47 7.57
N GLU A 58 -0.68 6.77 7.68
CA GLU A 58 -1.28 7.15 8.98
C GLU A 58 -1.17 6.06 10.07
N GLU A 59 -1.06 4.79 9.67
CA GLU A 59 -0.98 3.61 10.55
C GLU A 59 0.44 3.01 10.60
N ASP A 60 1.47 3.81 10.28
CA ASP A 60 2.90 3.45 10.36
C ASP A 60 3.34 2.25 9.48
N ILE A 61 2.59 1.91 8.43
CA ILE A 61 2.97 0.89 7.45
C ILE A 61 3.98 1.47 6.45
N THR A 62 5.19 0.94 6.49
CA THR A 62 6.36 1.40 5.74
C THR A 62 6.48 0.73 4.37
N CYS A 63 7.38 1.24 3.53
CA CYS A 63 7.67 0.64 2.23
C CYS A 63 8.14 -0.82 2.36
N SER A 64 8.95 -1.11 3.37
CA SER A 64 9.56 -2.43 3.62
C SER A 64 8.54 -3.47 4.09
N ASP A 65 7.45 -3.07 4.73
CA ASP A 65 6.40 -4.01 5.17
C ASP A 65 5.73 -4.70 3.97
N CYS A 66 5.65 -4.01 2.82
CA CYS A 66 5.15 -4.59 1.58
C CYS A 66 6.28 -5.11 0.66
N HIS A 67 7.35 -4.32 0.50
CA HIS A 67 8.38 -4.57 -0.53
C HIS A 67 9.65 -5.28 -0.03
N GLY A 68 9.75 -5.53 1.28
CA GLY A 68 10.94 -6.08 1.93
C GLY A 68 12.15 -5.14 1.92
N GLU A 69 13.29 -5.65 2.38
CA GLU A 69 14.54 -4.88 2.58
C GLU A 69 15.72 -5.34 1.70
N ASN A 70 15.46 -6.24 0.75
CA ASN A 70 16.50 -6.86 -0.07
C ASN A 70 17.12 -5.89 -1.08
N HIS A 71 16.41 -4.81 -1.43
CA HIS A 71 16.90 -3.72 -2.28
C HIS A 71 17.37 -2.54 -1.42
N LYS A 72 18.58 -2.05 -1.71
CA LYS A 72 19.23 -0.95 -0.97
C LYS A 72 19.84 0.12 -1.88
N SER A 73 19.99 -0.16 -3.18
CA SER A 73 20.63 0.75 -4.13
C SER A 73 20.15 0.51 -5.56
N GLU A 74 20.27 1.51 -6.44
CA GLU A 74 19.88 1.42 -7.87
C GLU A 74 20.39 0.17 -8.62
N LYS A 75 21.45 -0.47 -8.14
CA LYS A 75 22.05 -1.66 -8.75
C LYS A 75 21.33 -2.97 -8.42
N ASP A 76 20.52 -2.98 -7.36
CA ASP A 76 19.88 -4.18 -6.83
C ASP A 76 18.33 -4.09 -6.85
N VAL A 77 17.77 -3.24 -7.72
CA VAL A 77 16.31 -3.06 -7.91
C VAL A 77 15.60 -4.38 -8.19
N ASN A 78 16.28 -5.33 -8.83
CA ASN A 78 15.74 -6.66 -9.12
C ASN A 78 15.54 -7.54 -7.87
N LEU A 79 16.06 -7.14 -6.71
CA LEU A 79 15.88 -7.85 -5.44
C LEU A 79 14.65 -7.37 -4.65
N VAL A 80 13.98 -6.31 -5.10
CA VAL A 80 12.76 -5.82 -4.44
C VAL A 80 11.65 -6.86 -4.53
N THR A 81 10.91 -7.04 -3.43
CA THR A 81 9.69 -7.83 -3.47
C THR A 81 8.60 -7.01 -4.14
N LEU A 82 7.94 -7.59 -5.14
CA LEU A 82 6.68 -7.07 -5.65
C LEU A 82 5.56 -7.77 -4.85
N PRO A 83 4.80 -7.05 -4.02
CA PRO A 83 3.74 -7.63 -3.21
C PRO A 83 2.73 -8.33 -4.11
N ASP A 84 2.25 -9.49 -3.67
CA ASP A 84 1.04 -10.13 -4.21
C ASP A 84 -0.07 -10.11 -3.15
N GLU A 85 -1.19 -10.78 -3.42
CA GLU A 85 -2.34 -10.78 -2.52
C GLU A 85 -2.02 -11.36 -1.13
N HIS A 86 -1.02 -12.23 -1.00
CA HIS A 86 -0.67 -12.87 0.28
C HIS A 86 0.01 -11.89 1.24
N VAL A 87 0.81 -10.95 0.73
CA VAL A 87 1.38 -9.87 1.56
C VAL A 87 0.25 -9.03 2.16
N CYS A 88 -0.80 -8.76 1.38
CA CYS A 88 -1.98 -8.06 1.89
C CYS A 88 -2.71 -8.88 2.96
N ALA A 89 -2.78 -10.20 2.80
CA ALA A 89 -3.48 -11.11 3.70
C ALA A 89 -2.86 -11.18 5.12
N GLU A 90 -1.59 -10.80 5.28
CA GLU A 90 -0.93 -10.75 6.60
C GLU A 90 -1.66 -9.79 7.57
N CYS A 91 -2.31 -8.75 7.04
CA CYS A 91 -3.10 -7.79 7.80
C CYS A 91 -4.59 -7.75 7.41
N HIS A 92 -4.93 -8.11 6.16
CA HIS A 92 -6.28 -8.04 5.58
C HIS A 92 -6.87 -9.42 5.27
N GLU A 93 -6.73 -10.36 6.21
CA GLU A 93 -7.18 -11.75 6.06
C GLU A 93 -8.65 -11.85 5.63
N GLU A 94 -9.55 -11.08 6.27
CA GLU A 94 -10.98 -11.12 5.94
C GLU A 94 -11.26 -10.72 4.48
N GLN A 95 -10.67 -9.62 4.02
CA GLN A 95 -10.86 -9.15 2.64
C GLN A 95 -10.22 -10.11 1.64
N PHE A 96 -9.05 -10.66 1.96
CA PHE A 96 -8.40 -11.69 1.16
C PHE A 96 -9.29 -12.93 1.02
N ASP A 97 -9.85 -13.43 2.12
CA ASP A 97 -10.72 -14.59 2.13
C ASP A 97 -12.00 -14.38 1.32
N GLN A 98 -12.58 -13.18 1.38
CA GLN A 98 -13.72 -12.79 0.56
C GLN A 98 -13.34 -12.73 -0.92
N PHE A 99 -12.18 -12.16 -1.25
CA PHE A 99 -11.67 -12.07 -2.61
C PHE A 99 -11.45 -13.45 -3.23
N VAL A 100 -10.77 -14.36 -2.51
CA VAL A 100 -10.46 -15.72 -2.97
C VAL A 100 -11.72 -16.49 -3.35
N LYS A 101 -12.80 -16.31 -2.58
CA LYS A 101 -14.12 -16.92 -2.82
C LYS A 101 -14.94 -16.19 -3.90
N GLY A 102 -14.53 -14.97 -4.27
CA GLY A 102 -15.22 -14.10 -5.23
C GLY A 102 -14.87 -14.38 -6.69
N LYS A 103 -15.72 -13.88 -7.60
CA LYS A 103 -15.53 -14.08 -9.05
C LYS A 103 -14.31 -13.36 -9.62
N HIS A 104 -13.93 -12.22 -9.05
CA HIS A 104 -12.75 -11.46 -9.53
C HIS A 104 -11.44 -12.26 -9.37
N ASN A 105 -11.36 -13.19 -8.42
CA ASN A 105 -10.20 -14.08 -8.30
C ASN A 105 -10.02 -15.02 -9.52
N PHE A 106 -11.07 -15.22 -10.32
CA PHE A 106 -11.02 -16.08 -11.50
C PHE A 106 -10.74 -15.33 -12.79
N GLY A 107 -10.44 -14.02 -12.78
CA GLY A 107 -10.23 -13.24 -14.01
C GLY A 107 -9.13 -13.85 -14.91
N TRP A 108 -7.96 -14.06 -14.34
CA TRP A 108 -6.78 -14.63 -15.00
C TRP A 108 -7.01 -16.08 -15.42
N SER A 109 -7.59 -16.90 -14.56
CA SER A 109 -7.89 -18.30 -14.88
C SER A 109 -8.92 -18.41 -15.99
N SER A 110 -9.93 -17.53 -16.01
CA SER A 110 -10.99 -17.52 -17.02
C SER A 110 -10.44 -17.07 -18.36
N LEU A 111 -9.55 -16.07 -18.38
CA LEU A 111 -8.81 -15.66 -19.56
C LEU A 111 -8.05 -16.85 -20.17
N ASN A 112 -7.24 -17.53 -19.37
CA ASN A 112 -6.41 -18.65 -19.82
C ASN A 112 -7.21 -19.92 -20.14
N ALA A 113 -8.47 -20.02 -19.71
CA ALA A 113 -9.34 -21.14 -20.08
C ALA A 113 -9.87 -21.05 -21.52
N MET A 114 -9.79 -19.89 -22.16
CA MET A 114 -10.26 -19.71 -23.54
C MET A 114 -9.22 -20.21 -24.54
N ALA A 115 -9.64 -21.03 -25.50
CA ALA A 115 -8.76 -21.54 -26.55
C ALA A 115 -8.10 -20.43 -27.39
N VAL A 116 -8.78 -19.28 -27.53
CA VAL A 116 -8.26 -18.12 -28.28
C VAL A 116 -7.04 -17.49 -27.60
N THR A 117 -6.89 -17.64 -26.28
CA THR A 117 -5.81 -17.02 -25.53
C THR A 117 -4.43 -17.45 -26.00
N TYR A 118 -4.30 -18.70 -26.44
CA TYR A 118 -3.01 -19.27 -26.88
C TYR A 118 -2.66 -18.97 -28.35
N VAL A 119 -3.54 -18.30 -29.09
CA VAL A 119 -3.29 -17.87 -30.48
C VAL A 119 -3.23 -16.35 -30.63
N GLU A 120 -3.54 -15.61 -29.57
CA GLU A 120 -3.43 -14.15 -29.51
C GLU A 120 -2.01 -13.75 -29.08
N PRO A 121 -1.48 -12.59 -29.51
CA PRO A 121 -0.15 -12.14 -29.12
C PRO A 121 0.00 -11.98 -27.60
N ASP A 122 1.16 -12.41 -27.09
CA ASP A 122 1.51 -12.33 -25.67
C ASP A 122 1.35 -10.90 -25.13
N GLU A 123 1.66 -9.88 -25.93
CA GLU A 123 1.53 -8.47 -25.54
C GLU A 123 0.09 -8.08 -25.15
N LEU A 124 -0.91 -8.67 -25.79
CA LEU A 124 -2.34 -8.41 -25.54
C LEU A 124 -2.88 -9.29 -24.41
N MET A 125 -2.31 -10.47 -24.22
CA MET A 125 -2.67 -11.40 -23.17
C MET A 125 -1.83 -11.14 -21.92
N GLU A 126 -0.72 -11.84 -21.75
CA GLU A 126 0.12 -11.77 -20.54
C GLU A 126 0.81 -10.42 -20.35
N GLY A 127 1.14 -9.75 -21.45
CA GLY A 127 1.68 -8.39 -21.49
C GLY A 127 0.65 -7.31 -21.13
N GLY A 128 -0.63 -7.68 -21.04
CA GLY A 128 -1.73 -6.88 -20.52
C GLY A 128 -2.01 -5.59 -21.29
N GLY A 129 -1.64 -5.52 -22.57
CA GLY A 129 -2.05 -4.45 -23.48
C GLY A 129 -3.46 -4.62 -24.04
N GLY A 130 -4.11 -5.76 -23.81
CA GLY A 130 -5.45 -6.08 -24.29
C GLY A 130 -6.26 -6.84 -23.23
N CYS A 131 -6.69 -8.05 -23.56
CA CYS A 131 -7.54 -8.87 -22.70
C CYS A 131 -6.95 -9.07 -21.31
N GLY A 132 -5.65 -9.36 -21.19
CA GLY A 132 -5.00 -9.55 -19.89
C GLY A 132 -4.61 -8.25 -19.19
N GLY A 133 -4.99 -7.08 -19.73
CA GLY A 133 -5.01 -5.83 -18.97
C GLY A 133 -6.22 -5.79 -18.04
N CYS A 134 -7.39 -6.18 -18.55
CA CYS A 134 -8.64 -6.23 -17.79
C CYS A 134 -8.81 -7.54 -17.00
N HIS A 135 -8.45 -8.68 -17.61
CA HIS A 135 -8.57 -10.02 -17.00
C HIS A 135 -7.28 -10.45 -16.30
N ASN A 136 -6.66 -9.51 -15.60
CA ASN A 136 -5.39 -9.74 -14.91
C ASN A 136 -5.60 -10.21 -13.45
N MET A 137 -6.78 -9.93 -12.87
CA MET A 137 -7.12 -10.29 -11.49
C MET A 137 -7.12 -11.79 -11.24
N GLY A 138 -6.63 -12.21 -10.09
CA GLY A 138 -6.61 -13.57 -9.61
C GLY A 138 -5.27 -13.97 -9.02
N ILE A 139 -5.32 -14.81 -7.98
CA ILE A 139 -4.15 -15.33 -7.29
C ILE A 139 -3.41 -16.28 -8.24
N LYS A 140 -2.26 -15.83 -8.71
CA LYS A 140 -1.39 -16.60 -9.61
C LYS A 140 -0.50 -17.53 -8.80
N THR A 141 -0.28 -18.73 -9.33
CA THR A 141 0.70 -19.68 -8.76
C THR A 141 2.12 -19.13 -8.89
N ASP A 142 3.05 -19.62 -8.07
CA ASP A 142 4.45 -19.24 -8.17
C ASP A 142 5.07 -19.58 -9.52
N ALA A 143 4.62 -20.66 -10.16
CA ALA A 143 5.03 -21.03 -11.51
C ALA A 143 4.59 -19.98 -12.54
N GLN A 144 3.33 -19.54 -12.48
CA GLN A 144 2.81 -18.48 -13.37
C GLN A 144 3.51 -17.14 -13.13
N LYS A 145 3.69 -16.74 -11.87
CA LYS A 145 4.43 -15.51 -11.52
C LYS A 145 5.88 -15.58 -12.04
N LYS A 146 6.52 -16.74 -11.96
CA LYS A 146 7.88 -16.95 -12.49
C LYS A 146 7.92 -16.83 -14.02
N GLU A 147 7.00 -17.49 -14.72
CA GLU A 147 6.90 -17.40 -16.18
C GLU A 147 6.71 -15.96 -16.65
N LEU A 148 5.76 -15.23 -16.05
CA LEU A 148 5.52 -13.82 -16.35
C LEU A 148 6.79 -12.98 -16.15
N ARG A 149 7.54 -13.22 -15.07
CA ARG A 149 8.81 -12.52 -14.83
C ARG A 149 9.87 -12.84 -15.88
N GLU A 150 9.97 -14.09 -16.33
CA GLU A 150 10.90 -14.51 -17.39
C GLU A 150 10.56 -13.86 -18.73
N LYS A 151 9.28 -13.63 -19.01
CA LYS A 151 8.77 -12.86 -20.17
C LYS A 151 8.88 -11.34 -19.98
N GLY A 152 9.30 -10.85 -18.82
CA GLY A 152 9.45 -9.42 -18.51
C GLY A 152 8.19 -8.73 -17.96
N HIS A 153 7.10 -9.47 -17.73
CA HIS A 153 5.84 -8.98 -17.18
C HIS A 153 5.87 -9.02 -15.65
N ARG A 154 6.34 -7.92 -15.04
CA ARG A 154 6.56 -7.86 -13.58
C ARG A 154 5.35 -7.38 -12.78
N TYR A 155 4.44 -6.62 -13.39
CA TYR A 155 3.26 -6.03 -12.74
C TYR A 155 2.00 -6.89 -12.92
N ARG A 156 0.88 -6.51 -12.28
CA ARG A 156 -0.42 -7.24 -12.33
C ARG A 156 -0.38 -8.65 -11.73
N ASN A 157 0.52 -8.82 -10.75
CA ASN A 157 0.59 -10.01 -9.91
C ASN A 157 -0.11 -9.80 -8.55
N ASN A 158 -0.62 -8.59 -8.31
CA ASN A 158 -1.42 -8.26 -7.14
C ASN A 158 -2.78 -7.78 -7.65
N SER A 159 -3.85 -8.41 -7.20
CA SER A 159 -5.22 -8.03 -7.54
C SER A 159 -5.80 -7.00 -6.55
N CYS A 160 -5.13 -6.77 -5.43
CA CYS A 160 -5.62 -5.88 -4.37
C CYS A 160 -5.49 -4.40 -4.75
N ASP A 161 -4.76 -4.01 -5.79
CA ASP A 161 -4.63 -2.61 -6.21
C ASP A 161 -5.43 -2.25 -7.47
N GLU A 162 -6.40 -3.09 -7.84
CA GLU A 162 -7.24 -2.92 -9.03
C GLU A 162 -8.42 -1.97 -8.80
N CYS A 163 -8.92 -1.88 -7.56
CA CYS A 163 -10.04 -0.98 -7.21
C CYS A 163 -9.60 0.23 -6.39
N HIS A 164 -8.59 0.06 -5.53
CA HIS A 164 -7.94 1.14 -4.78
C HIS A 164 -6.46 1.14 -5.11
N THR A 165 -6.07 2.01 -6.02
CA THR A 165 -4.78 1.92 -6.69
C THR A 165 -3.63 2.22 -5.75
N ARG A 166 -2.52 1.53 -5.96
CA ARG A 166 -1.25 1.81 -5.29
C ARG A 166 -0.76 3.22 -5.68
N HIS A 167 -0.09 3.98 -4.81
CA HIS A 167 0.24 3.68 -3.42
C HIS A 167 -0.68 4.39 -2.43
N SER A 168 -1.81 4.93 -2.89
CA SER A 168 -2.78 5.63 -2.03
C SER A 168 -3.70 4.65 -1.29
N PHE A 169 -4.00 3.49 -1.89
CA PHE A 169 -4.87 2.44 -1.36
C PHE A 169 -6.18 3.01 -0.76
N SER A 170 -6.77 3.96 -1.49
CA SER A 170 -7.88 4.76 -0.98
C SER A 170 -9.20 3.97 -1.00
N LYS A 171 -9.78 3.73 0.18
CA LYS A 171 -11.15 3.19 0.27
C LYS A 171 -12.17 4.09 -0.44
N LYS A 172 -11.94 5.41 -0.46
CA LYS A 172 -12.81 6.35 -1.18
C LYS A 172 -12.75 6.12 -2.69
N GLU A 173 -11.57 5.82 -3.22
CA GLU A 173 -11.41 5.44 -4.63
C GLU A 173 -12.12 4.12 -4.94
N ALA A 174 -11.95 3.10 -4.09
CA ALA A 174 -12.63 1.81 -4.27
C ALA A 174 -14.16 1.90 -4.27
N LEU A 175 -14.72 2.87 -3.53
CA LEU A 175 -16.16 3.11 -3.45
C LEU A 175 -16.67 4.03 -4.57
N ASP A 176 -15.78 4.62 -5.36
CA ASP A 176 -16.13 5.42 -6.52
C ASP A 176 -16.40 4.49 -7.72
N PRO A 177 -17.58 4.53 -8.34
CA PRO A 177 -17.90 3.66 -9.48
C PRO A 177 -16.94 3.79 -10.68
N ARG A 178 -16.19 4.89 -10.75
CA ARG A 178 -15.10 5.06 -11.75
C ARG A 178 -13.95 4.06 -11.58
N ALA A 179 -13.75 3.49 -10.39
CA ALA A 179 -12.80 2.39 -10.19
C ALA A 179 -13.22 1.13 -10.98
N CYS A 180 -14.54 0.88 -11.09
CA CYS A 180 -15.06 -0.23 -11.87
C CYS A 180 -15.00 0.03 -13.39
N GLN A 181 -15.11 1.30 -13.79
CA GLN A 181 -15.22 1.71 -15.19
C GLN A 181 -14.08 1.18 -16.06
N GLN A 182 -12.85 1.07 -15.55
CA GLN A 182 -11.69 0.66 -16.35
C GLN A 182 -11.89 -0.70 -17.04
N CYS A 183 -12.63 -1.60 -16.39
CA CYS A 183 -12.91 -2.95 -16.91
C CYS A 183 -14.39 -3.12 -17.29
N HIS A 184 -15.30 -2.48 -16.56
CA HIS A 184 -16.74 -2.65 -16.71
C HIS A 184 -17.36 -1.56 -17.58
N MET A 185 -16.93 -1.49 -18.83
CA MET A 185 -17.40 -0.54 -19.83
C MET A 185 -17.40 -1.17 -21.22
N GLY A 186 -17.90 -0.44 -22.22
CA GLY A 186 -17.82 -0.85 -23.61
C GLY A 186 -18.96 -1.76 -24.05
N TYR A 187 -18.79 -2.41 -25.20
CA TYR A 187 -19.91 -3.00 -25.95
C TYR A 187 -20.36 -4.38 -25.43
N ASP A 188 -19.43 -5.15 -24.87
CA ASP A 188 -19.61 -6.54 -24.43
C ASP A 188 -20.20 -6.63 -23.02
N HIS A 189 -19.90 -5.65 -22.18
CA HIS A 189 -20.48 -5.52 -20.86
C HIS A 189 -20.54 -4.04 -20.40
N PRO A 190 -21.59 -3.29 -20.84
CA PRO A 190 -21.71 -1.85 -20.63
C PRO A 190 -22.18 -1.45 -19.22
N GLN A 191 -21.62 -2.03 -18.14
CA GLN A 191 -22.14 -1.71 -16.79
C GLN A 191 -21.91 -0.25 -16.40
N TRP A 192 -20.77 0.34 -16.76
CA TRP A 192 -20.52 1.76 -16.53
C TRP A 192 -21.52 2.64 -17.29
N GLU A 193 -21.76 2.38 -18.56
CA GLU A 193 -22.71 3.15 -19.38
C GLU A 193 -24.13 3.01 -18.84
N MET A 194 -24.52 1.80 -18.41
CA MET A 194 -25.80 1.56 -17.75
C MET A 194 -25.92 2.31 -16.42
N TRP A 195 -24.88 2.31 -15.58
CA TRP A 195 -24.89 2.99 -14.29
C TRP A 195 -24.87 4.52 -14.44
N SER A 196 -23.95 5.05 -15.25
CA SER A 196 -23.75 6.49 -15.44
C SER A 196 -24.91 7.20 -16.14
N SER A 197 -25.72 6.46 -16.91
CA SER A 197 -26.96 6.97 -17.52
C SER A 197 -28.22 6.68 -16.71
N SER A 198 -28.12 5.96 -15.58
CA SER A 198 -29.24 5.66 -14.70
C SER A 198 -29.64 6.88 -13.84
N LYS A 199 -30.87 6.87 -13.32
CA LYS A 199 -31.47 7.96 -12.53
C LYS A 199 -31.11 7.89 -11.06
#